data_AF-A0A8T6WN30-F1
#
_entry.id   AF-A0A8T6WN30-F1
#
_cell.length_a   1.000
_cell.length_b   1.000
_cell.length_c   1.000
_cell.angle_alpha   90.00
_cell.angle_beta   90.00
_cell.angle_gamma   90.00
#
_symmetry.space_group_name_H-M   'P 1'
#
loop_
_entity.id
_entity.type
_entity.pdbx_description
1 polymer ?
#
loop_
_entity_poly.entity_id
_entity_poly.type
_entity_poly.pdbx_seq_one_letter_code
_entity_poly.pdbx_strand_id
1 'polypeptide(L)' 'MFCRACNYCQPCPQEIPITFVLRAESQFLKRMGWRPGTEERLSKAVEKANTCIQCGVCEERCPYHLPIRELLT' A
#
# COMPACT_ATOMS: atom_id res chain seq x y z
N MET A 1 8.35 -3.48 -9.17
CA MET A 1 7.72 -4.48 -8.27
C MET A 1 6.21 -4.30 -8.29
N PHE A 2 5.41 -5.37 -8.38
CA PHE A 2 3.97 -5.26 -8.72
C PHE A 2 3.05 -5.80 -7.62
N CYS A 3 2.18 -4.96 -7.08
CA CYS A 3 1.11 -5.36 -6.17
C CYS A 3 -0.10 -5.88 -6.96
N ARG A 4 -0.50 -7.14 -6.72
CA ARG A 4 -1.62 -7.81 -7.41
C ARG A 4 -3.01 -7.49 -6.86
N ALA A 5 -3.12 -6.58 -5.89
CA ALA A 5 -4.39 -6.20 -5.27
C ALA A 5 -5.16 -7.33 -4.56
N CYS A 6 -4.49 -8.42 -4.16
CA CYS A 6 -5.14 -9.59 -3.53
C CYS A 6 -5.54 -9.37 -2.06
N ASN A 7 -5.07 -8.30 -1.42
CA ASN A 7 -5.33 -7.96 -0.01
C ASN A 7 -4.84 -8.97 1.05
N TYR A 8 -4.02 -9.96 0.71
CA TYR A 8 -3.50 -10.89 1.72
C TYR A 8 -2.63 -10.23 2.80
N CYS A 9 -1.96 -9.13 2.48
CA CYS A 9 -1.19 -8.35 3.45
C CYS A 9 -2.05 -7.61 4.50
N GLN A 10 -3.38 -7.60 4.35
CA GLN A 10 -4.32 -6.96 5.26
C GLN A 10 -4.94 -7.96 6.26
N PRO A 11 -5.42 -7.50 7.44
CA PRO A 11 -5.29 -6.15 7.98
C PRO A 11 -3.89 -5.88 8.53
N CYS A 12 -3.36 -4.69 8.28
CA CYS A 12 -2.15 -4.20 8.95
C CYS A 12 -2.48 -3.86 10.42
N PRO A 13 -1.64 -4.23 11.41
CA PRO A 13 -1.83 -3.83 12.81
C PRO A 13 -1.83 -2.32 13.06
N GLN A 14 -1.25 -1.54 12.14
CA GLN A 14 -1.25 -0.07 12.15
C GLN A 14 -2.34 0.51 11.25
N GLU A 15 -3.28 -0.31 10.78
CA GLU A 15 -4.41 0.08 9.92
C GLU A 15 -3.99 0.81 8.63
N ILE A 16 -2.78 0.51 8.14
CA ILE A 16 -2.22 1.06 6.91
C ILE A 16 -2.94 0.41 5.72
N PRO A 17 -3.52 1.17 4.78
CA PRO A 17 -4.15 0.64 3.58
C PRO A 17 -3.09 0.25 2.52
N ILE A 18 -2.21 -0.70 2.85
CA ILE A 18 -1.06 -1.17 2.05
C ILE A 18 -1.40 -1.36 0.57
N THR A 19 -2.43 -2.16 0.25
CA THR A 19 -2.82 -2.43 -1.13
C THR A 19 -3.10 -1.15 -1.90
N PHE A 20 -3.74 -0.16 -1.27
CA PHE A 20 -4.08 1.09 -1.92
C PHE A 20 -2.83 1.94 -2.17
N VAL A 21 -1.93 2.06 -1.17
CA VAL A 21 -0.65 2.77 -1.31
C VAL A 21 0.20 2.16 -2.43
N LEU A 22 0.40 0.85 -2.42
CA LEU A 22 1.22 0.16 -3.44
C LEU A 22 0.63 0.23 -4.85
N ARG A 23 -0.70 0.27 -4.98
CA ARG A 23 -1.36 0.46 -6.28
C ARG A 23 -1.32 1.89 -6.78
N ALA A 24 -1.22 2.86 -5.89
CA ALA A 24 -0.98 4.24 -6.24
C ALA A 24 0.47 4.46 -6.71
N GLU A 25 1.43 3.87 -5.97
CA GLU A 25 2.87 3.91 -6.25
C GLU A 25 3.23 3.24 -7.58
N SER A 26 2.67 2.07 -7.87
CA SER A 26 2.92 1.29 -9.10
C SER A 26 2.42 1.92 -10.41
N GLN A 27 2.13 3.23 -10.41
CA GLN A 27 1.63 4.03 -11.52
C GLN A 27 0.28 3.58 -12.09
N PHE A 28 -0.35 2.53 -11.54
CA PHE A 28 -1.64 2.05 -12.03
C PHE A 28 -2.72 3.13 -11.90
N LEU A 29 -2.82 3.77 -10.72
CA LEU A 29 -3.76 4.87 -10.52
C LEU A 29 -3.36 6.15 -11.27
N LYS A 30 -2.05 6.41 -11.43
CA LYS A 30 -1.55 7.54 -12.22
C LYS A 30 -1.93 7.43 -13.71
N ARG A 31 -1.91 6.21 -14.28
CA ARG A 31 -2.22 5.96 -15.71
C ARG A 31 -3.71 5.84 -16.00
N MET A 32 -4.51 5.32 -15.06
CA MET A 32 -5.95 5.10 -15.23
C MET A 32 -6.79 6.36 -14.99
N GLY A 33 -6.17 7.46 -14.58
CA GLY A 33 -6.86 8.69 -14.19
C GLY A 33 -7.34 8.65 -12.74
N TRP A 34 -7.07 9.72 -12.01
CA TRP A 34 -7.55 9.88 -10.64
C TRP A 34 -9.04 10.21 -10.65
N ARG A 35 -9.85 9.44 -9.91
CA ARG A 35 -11.24 9.87 -9.64
C ARG A 35 -11.20 11.05 -8.66
N PRO A 36 -12.17 11.98 -8.70
CA PRO A 36 -12.27 13.05 -7.71
C PRO A 36 -12.16 12.49 -6.28
N GLY A 37 -11.32 13.08 -5.44
CA GLY A 37 -11.06 12.63 -4.06
C GLY A 37 -10.05 11.48 -3.90
N THR A 38 -9.53 10.91 -4.99
CA THR A 38 -8.51 9.85 -4.90
C THR A 38 -7.17 10.40 -4.38
N GLU A 39 -6.85 11.66 -4.69
CA GLU A 39 -5.64 12.34 -4.23
C GLU A 39 -5.66 12.58 -2.71
N GLU A 40 -6.76 13.11 -2.17
CA GLU A 40 -6.93 13.28 -0.72
C GLU A 40 -6.84 11.95 0.01
N ARG A 41 -7.50 10.91 -0.54
CA ARG A 41 -7.42 9.56 0.01
C ARG A 41 -6.00 8.99 -0.06
N LEU A 42 -5.24 9.30 -1.12
CA LEU A 42 -3.84 8.91 -1.21
C LEU A 42 -3.01 9.64 -0.15
N SER A 43 -3.16 10.95 0.00
CA SER A 43 -2.45 11.72 1.01
C SER A 43 -2.63 11.10 2.41
N LYS A 44 -3.88 10.82 2.79
CA LYS A 44 -4.20 10.15 4.06
C LYS A 44 -3.61 8.74 4.17
N ALA A 45 -3.55 8.00 3.06
CA ALA A 45 -2.98 6.67 3.02
C ALA A 45 -1.45 6.68 3.14
N VAL A 46 -0.78 7.65 2.54
CA VAL A 46 0.66 7.87 2.63
C VAL A 46 1.03 8.37 4.04
N GLU A 47 0.25 9.28 4.62
CA GLU A 47 0.42 9.69 6.03
C GLU A 47 0.34 8.50 6.99
N LYS A 48 -0.61 7.59 6.77
CA LYS A 48 -0.66 6.32 7.52
C LYS A 48 0.53 5.40 7.21
N ALA A 49 1.02 5.36 5.97
CA ALA A 49 2.20 4.57 5.64
C ALA A 49 3.43 5.04 6.44
N ASN A 50 3.54 6.35 6.72
CA ASN A 50 4.60 6.91 7.58
C ASN A 50 4.54 6.45 9.04
N THR A 51 3.41 5.89 9.51
CA THR A 51 3.30 5.29 10.85
C THR A 51 3.72 3.82 10.88
N CYS A 52 4.28 3.28 9.79
CA CYS A 52 4.75 1.91 9.71
C CYS A 52 5.88 1.63 10.70
N ILE A 53 5.62 0.77 11.69
CA ILE A 53 6.60 0.31 12.68
C ILE A 53 7.51 -0.84 12.18
N GLN A 54 7.53 -1.09 10.88
CA GLN A 54 8.41 -2.09 10.24
C GLN A 54 8.25 -3.54 10.77
N CYS A 55 7.07 -3.89 11.31
CA CYS A 55 6.80 -5.18 11.96
C CYS A 55 6.92 -6.44 11.08
N GLY A 56 6.92 -6.32 9.75
CA GLY A 56 7.11 -7.44 8.82
C GLY A 56 5.88 -8.34 8.59
N VAL A 57 4.82 -8.25 9.41
CA VAL A 57 3.60 -9.10 9.31
C VAL A 57 2.98 -9.12 7.91
N CYS A 58 3.00 -7.99 7.21
CA CYS A 58 2.44 -7.89 5.87
C CYS A 58 3.22 -8.70 4.81
N GLU A 59 4.55 -8.82 4.99
CA GLU A 59 5.45 -9.54 4.07
C GLU A 59 5.31 -11.05 4.26
N GLU A 60 5.16 -11.53 5.49
CA GLU A 60 4.86 -12.93 5.81
C GLU A 60 3.56 -13.41 5.16
N ARG A 61 2.55 -12.53 5.13
CA ARG A 61 1.26 -12.83 4.49
C ARG A 61 1.29 -12.67 2.97
N CYS A 62 2.33 -12.06 2.41
CA CYS A 62 2.40 -11.84 0.98
C CYS A 62 2.89 -13.12 0.27
N PRO A 63 2.06 -13.83 -0.52
CA PRO A 63 2.49 -15.05 -1.20
C PRO A 63 3.53 -14.81 -2.31
N TYR A 64 3.82 -13.54 -2.61
CA TYR A 64 4.80 -13.13 -3.61
C TYR A 64 6.06 -12.53 -2.96
N HIS A 65 6.16 -12.58 -1.63
CA HIS A 65 7.31 -12.07 -0.87
C HIS A 65 7.75 -10.67 -1.29
N LEU A 66 6.78 -9.78 -1.48
CA LEU A 66 7.08 -8.39 -1.80
C LEU A 66 7.73 -7.72 -0.56
N PRO A 67 8.78 -6.91 -0.72
CA PRO A 67 9.36 -6.05 0.31
C PRO A 67 8.43 -4.87 0.57
N ILE A 68 7.25 -5.16 1.12
CA ILE A 68 6.19 -4.18 1.34
C ILE A 68 6.70 -3.01 2.18
N ARG A 69 7.56 -3.28 3.16
CA ARG A 69 8.12 -2.24 4.03
C ARG A 69 8.94 -1.20 3.27
N GLU A 70 9.77 -1.64 2.33
CA GLU A 70 10.57 -0.74 1.48
C GLU A 70 9.67 0.05 0.52
N LEU A 71 8.61 -0.60 0.02
CA LEU A 71 7.67 0.01 -0.93
C LEU A 71 6.67 0.99 -0.29
N LEU A 72 6.63 1.10 1.04
CA LEU A 72 5.81 2.07 1.76
C LEU A 72 6.54 3.40 2.03
N THR A 73 7.84 3.47 1.72
CA THR A 73 8.74 4.61 1.98
C THR A 73 9.00 5.45 0.74
#